data_AF-A0A355UTN9-F1
#
_entry.id   AF-A0A355UTN9-F1
#
_cell.length_a   1.000
_cell.length_b   1.000
_cell.length_c   1.000
_cell.angle_alpha   90.00
_cell.angle_beta   90.00
_cell.angle_gamma   90.00
#
_symmetry.space_group_name_H-M   'P 1'
#
loop_
_entity.id
_entity.type
_entity.pdbx_description
1 polymer ?
#
loop_
_entity_poly.entity_id
_entity_poly.type
_entity_poly.pdbx_seq_one_letter_code
_entity_poly.pdbx_strand_id
1 'polypeptide(L)'
;MAISAILIQRETGGNLAEILTNIHDTIRDRIRMQGEVQALTAQGRLSGWVLSILPSGVGLLFYLLNPAYISLLFTDPRGQMVVSVAIFSQIVGIFAIRRIVTIKF
;
A
#
# COMPACT_ATOMS: atom_id res chain seq x y z
N MET A 1 13.58 51.54 -28.19
CA MET A 1 14.46 50.35 -28.01
C MET A 1 14.71 50.02 -26.55
N ALA A 2 15.10 50.97 -25.69
CA ALA A 2 15.29 50.72 -24.24
C ALA A 2 14.03 50.16 -23.52
N ILE A 3 12.84 50.67 -23.85
CA ILE A 3 11.56 50.20 -23.25
C ILE A 3 11.27 48.74 -23.63
N SER A 4 11.54 48.34 -24.89
CA SER A 4 11.36 46.96 -25.38
C SER A 4 12.33 45.98 -24.70
N ALA A 5 13.58 46.39 -24.45
CA ALA A 5 14.55 45.57 -23.73
C ALA A 5 14.15 45.34 -22.26
N ILE A 6 13.61 46.36 -21.58
CA ILE A 6 13.10 46.27 -20.21
C ILE A 6 11.86 45.36 -20.15
N LEU A 7 10.96 45.46 -21.14
CA LEU A 7 9.81 44.57 -21.28
C LEU A 7 10.24 43.11 -21.46
N ILE A 8 11.17 42.83 -22.39
CA ILE A 8 11.70 41.47 -22.62
C ILE A 8 12.41 40.93 -21.37
N GLN A 9 13.17 41.75 -20.64
CA GLN A 9 13.80 41.36 -19.37
C GLN A 9 12.75 41.01 -18.30
N ARG A 10 11.62 41.71 -18.25
CA ARG A 10 10.51 41.38 -17.34
C ARG A 10 9.72 40.16 -17.81
N GLU A 11 9.53 40.02 -19.11
CA GLU A 11 8.76 38.95 -19.74
C GLU A 11 9.54 37.63 -19.81
N THR A 12 10.88 37.70 -19.79
CA THR A 12 11.77 36.53 -19.73
C THR A 12 12.28 36.32 -18.30
N GLY A 13 12.83 37.34 -17.64
CA GLY A 13 13.39 37.22 -16.28
C GLY A 13 12.35 37.15 -15.16
N GLY A 14 11.25 37.91 -15.27
CA GLY A 14 10.12 37.81 -14.34
C GLY A 14 9.36 36.49 -14.51
N ASN A 15 9.18 36.06 -15.75
CA ASN A 15 8.54 34.78 -16.08
C ASN A 15 9.42 33.57 -15.68
N LEU A 16 10.74 33.64 -15.85
CA LEU A 16 11.65 32.60 -15.34
C LEU A 16 11.64 32.52 -13.81
N ALA A 17 11.58 33.65 -13.11
CA ALA A 17 11.46 33.66 -11.65
C ALA A 17 10.14 33.04 -11.19
N GLU A 18 9.04 33.32 -11.89
CA GLU A 18 7.72 32.73 -11.64
C GLU A 18 7.69 31.23 -11.96
N ILE A 19 8.22 30.81 -13.10
CA ILE A 19 8.36 29.39 -13.49
C ILE A 19 9.23 28.64 -12.47
N LEU A 20 10.36 29.22 -12.05
CA LEU A 20 11.24 28.60 -11.07
C LEU A 20 10.54 28.44 -9.71
N THR A 21 9.75 29.43 -9.30
CA THR A 21 8.94 29.36 -8.07
C THR A 21 7.88 28.27 -8.17
N ASN A 22 7.18 28.18 -9.31
CA ASN A 22 6.20 27.12 -9.56
C ASN A 22 6.84 25.72 -9.56
N ILE A 23 8.04 25.57 -10.14
CA ILE A 23 8.79 24.32 -10.10
C ILE A 23 9.21 23.98 -8.67
N HIS A 24 9.73 24.96 -7.92
CA HIS A 24 10.09 24.78 -6.51
C HIS A 24 8.89 24.26 -5.70
N ASP A 25 7.74 24.89 -5.85
CA ASP A 25 6.52 24.52 -5.13
C ASP A 25 6.01 23.13 -5.56
N THR A 26 6.04 22.84 -6.86
CA THR A 26 5.67 21.53 -7.40
C THR A 26 6.60 20.42 -6.89
N ILE A 27 7.90 20.66 -6.80
CA ILE A 27 8.87 19.69 -6.25
C ILE A 27 8.58 19.45 -4.78
N ARG A 28 8.34 20.52 -4.01
CA ARG A 28 8.03 20.41 -2.58
C ARG A 28 6.74 19.62 -2.34
N ASP A 29 5.72 19.86 -3.16
CA ASP A 29 4.46 19.11 -3.12
C ASP A 29 4.65 17.64 -3.47
N ARG A 30 5.49 17.32 -4.48
CA ARG A 30 5.85 15.92 -4.78
C ARG A 30 6.55 15.23 -3.63
N ILE A 31 7.48 15.89 -2.96
CA ILE A 31 8.18 15.32 -1.78
C ILE A 31 7.18 15.06 -0.66
N ARG A 32 6.26 16.01 -0.40
CA ARG A 32 5.20 15.81 0.62
C ARG A 32 4.29 14.64 0.27
N MET A 33 3.81 14.57 -0.98
CA MET A 33 2.96 13.47 -1.45
C MET A 33 3.68 12.12 -1.36
N GLN A 34 4.97 12.06 -1.70
CA GLN A 34 5.76 10.82 -1.54
C GLN A 34 5.83 10.38 -0.08
N GLY A 35 6.03 11.31 0.85
CA GLY A 35 6.02 11.03 2.29
C GLY A 35 4.66 10.51 2.78
N GLU A 36 3.56 11.13 2.36
CA GLU A 36 2.20 10.69 2.70
C GLU A 36 1.89 9.31 2.14
N VAL A 37 2.22 9.06 0.87
CA VAL A 37 2.07 7.74 0.24
C VAL A 37 2.88 6.67 0.96
N GLN A 38 4.12 6.97 1.37
CA GLN A 38 4.97 6.05 2.10
C GLN A 38 4.38 5.72 3.49
N ALA A 39 3.85 6.71 4.20
CA ALA A 39 3.19 6.50 5.49
C ALA A 39 1.92 5.65 5.35
N LEU A 40 1.07 5.97 4.37
CA LEU A 40 -0.16 5.22 4.10
C LEU A 40 0.12 3.77 3.66
N THR A 41 1.15 3.56 2.83
CA THR A 41 1.57 2.20 2.47
C THR A 41 2.17 1.45 3.64
N ALA A 42 2.92 2.10 4.53
CA ALA A 42 3.42 1.46 5.75
C ALA A 42 2.27 0.97 6.65
N GLN A 43 1.24 1.79 6.84
CA GLN A 43 0.03 1.38 7.56
C GLN A 43 -0.68 0.22 6.85
N GLY A 44 -0.86 0.31 5.52
CA GLY A 44 -1.44 -0.75 4.71
C GLY A 44 -0.67 -2.07 4.79
N ARG A 45 0.67 -2.03 4.83
CA ARG A 45 1.52 -3.21 5.06
C ARG A 45 1.19 -3.87 6.39
N LEU A 46 1.21 -3.09 7.48
CA LEU A 46 0.96 -3.60 8.82
C LEU A 46 -0.43 -4.22 8.94
N SER A 47 -1.48 -3.52 8.47
CA SER A 47 -2.84 -4.06 8.45
C SER A 47 -2.93 -5.34 7.63
N GLY A 48 -2.25 -5.39 6.48
CA GLY A 48 -2.16 -6.58 5.64
C GLY A 48 -1.51 -7.77 6.35
N TRP A 49 -0.42 -7.54 7.09
CA TRP A 49 0.25 -8.56 7.89
C TRP A 49 -0.65 -9.10 9.01
N VAL A 50 -1.31 -8.22 9.76
CA VAL A 50 -2.24 -8.61 10.83
C VAL A 50 -3.36 -9.47 10.27
N LEU A 51 -4.02 -9.02 9.20
CA LEU A 51 -5.13 -9.76 8.58
C LEU A 51 -4.69 -11.13 8.03
N SER A 52 -3.46 -11.22 7.51
CA SER A 52 -2.92 -12.47 6.97
C SER A 52 -2.59 -13.50 8.06
N ILE A 53 -2.14 -13.04 9.23
CA ILE A 53 -1.76 -13.91 10.35
C ILE A 53 -2.99 -14.37 11.15
N LEU A 54 -4.02 -13.54 11.27
CA LEU A 54 -5.19 -13.81 12.12
C LEU A 54 -5.82 -15.20 11.88
N PRO A 55 -6.18 -15.62 10.67
CA PRO A 55 -6.83 -16.93 10.44
C PRO A 55 -5.93 -18.10 10.84
N SER A 56 -4.64 -18.01 10.50
CA SER A 56 -3.65 -19.03 10.86
C SER A 56 -3.44 -19.09 12.38
N GLY A 57 -3.37 -17.93 13.04
CA GLY A 57 -3.21 -17.84 14.49
C GLY A 57 -4.42 -18.38 15.25
N VAL A 58 -5.64 -18.05 14.79
CA VAL A 58 -6.89 -18.58 15.35
C VAL A 58 -6.97 -20.08 15.14
N GLY A 59 -6.63 -20.59 13.95
CA GLY A 59 -6.58 -22.03 13.69
C GLY A 59 -5.62 -22.77 14.62
N LEU A 60 -4.43 -22.21 14.86
CA LEU A 60 -3.45 -22.77 15.80
C LEU A 60 -3.94 -22.72 17.25
N LEU A 61 -4.60 -21.63 17.65
CA LEU A 61 -5.19 -21.50 18.97
C LEU A 61 -6.28 -22.57 19.21
N PHE A 62 -7.17 -22.77 18.24
CA PHE A 62 -8.18 -23.83 18.33
C PHE A 62 -7.55 -25.23 18.37
N TYR A 63 -6.42 -25.45 17.70
CA TYR A 63 -5.70 -26.72 17.76
C TYR A 63 -5.17 -27.01 19.18
N LEU A 64 -4.68 -25.97 19.89
CA LEU A 64 -4.18 -26.11 21.25
C LEU A 64 -5.30 -26.25 22.29
N LEU A 65 -6.40 -25.49 22.14
CA LEU A 65 -7.49 -25.46 23.10
C LEU A 65 -8.49 -26.63 22.93
N ASN A 66 -8.74 -27.05 21.69
CA ASN A 66 -9.69 -28.12 21.38
C ASN A 66 -9.20 -28.96 20.19
N PRO A 67 -8.20 -29.83 20.40
CA PRO A 67 -7.62 -30.66 19.35
C PRO A 67 -8.63 -31.62 18.72
N ALA A 68 -9.63 -32.09 19.48
CA ALA A 68 -10.68 -32.96 18.97
C ALA A 68 -11.52 -32.25 17.88
N TYR A 69 -11.82 -30.96 18.05
CA TYR A 69 -12.55 -30.18 17.07
C TYR A 69 -11.75 -29.96 15.77
N ILE A 70 -10.48 -29.59 15.89
CA ILE A 70 -9.60 -29.40 14.72
C ILE A 70 -9.29 -30.72 14.01
N SER A 71 -9.22 -31.85 14.73
CA SER A 71 -8.94 -33.15 14.13
C SER A 71 -9.98 -33.53 13.05
N LEU A 72 -11.24 -33.11 13.23
CA LEU A 72 -12.33 -33.33 12.29
C LEU A 72 -12.10 -32.65 10.93
N LEU A 73 -11.38 -31.52 10.92
CA LEU A 73 -11.00 -30.83 9.67
C LEU A 73 -9.98 -31.64 8.85
N PHE A 74 -9.22 -32.53 9.49
CA PHE A 74 -8.22 -33.37 8.83
C PHE A 74 -8.70 -34.79 8.54
N THR A 75 -9.66 -35.31 9.30
CA THR A 75 -10.17 -36.68 9.14
C THR A 75 -11.40 -36.78 8.25
N ASP A 76 -12.28 -35.76 8.23
CA ASP A 76 -13.46 -35.74 7.36
C ASP A 76 -13.10 -35.16 5.97
N PRO A 77 -13.46 -35.83 4.86
CA PRO A 77 -13.28 -35.30 3.51
C PRO A 77 -13.87 -33.89 3.30
N ARG A 78 -14.98 -33.56 3.97
CA ARG A 78 -15.61 -32.23 3.93
C ARG A 78 -14.73 -31.19 4.63
N GLY A 79 -14.12 -31.57 5.74
CA GLY A 79 -13.17 -30.74 6.47
C GLY A 79 -11.96 -30.36 5.60
N GLN A 80 -11.39 -31.34 4.92
CA GLN A 80 -10.24 -31.13 4.02
C GLN A 80 -10.59 -30.19 2.86
N MET A 81 -11.80 -30.31 2.29
CA MET A 81 -12.28 -29.41 1.25
C MET A 81 -12.38 -27.96 1.75
N VAL A 82 -12.96 -27.74 2.94
CA VAL A 82 -13.09 -26.40 3.53
C VAL A 82 -11.72 -25.80 3.83
N VAL A 83 -10.79 -26.57 4.40
CA VAL A 83 -9.41 -26.12 4.66
C VAL A 83 -8.70 -25.75 3.36
N SER A 84 -8.86 -26.55 2.31
CA SER A 84 -8.25 -26.29 1.01
C SER A 84 -8.75 -24.97 0.41
N VAL A 85 -10.07 -24.72 0.46
CA VAL A 85 -10.68 -23.46 0.01
C VAL A 85 -10.21 -22.29 0.88
N ALA A 86 -10.10 -22.46 2.19
CA ALA A 86 -9.63 -21.43 3.11
C ALA A 86 -8.17 -21.06 2.86
N ILE A 87 -7.29 -22.04 2.63
CA ILE A 87 -5.88 -21.78 2.29
C ILE A 87 -5.79 -21.07 0.94
N PHE A 88 -6.56 -21.51 -0.05
CA PHE A 88 -6.59 -20.88 -1.36
C PHE A 88 -7.04 -19.41 -1.28
N SER A 89 -8.14 -19.13 -0.56
CA SER A 89 -8.64 -17.76 -0.38
C SER A 89 -7.64 -16.90 0.39
N GLN A 90 -6.94 -17.46 1.37
CA GLN A 90 -5.88 -16.78 2.12
C GLN A 90 -4.71 -16.37 1.22
N ILE A 91 -4.26 -17.27 0.33
CA ILE A 91 -3.19 -16.98 -0.64
C ILE A 91 -3.62 -15.86 -1.59
N VAL A 92 -4.84 -15.93 -2.12
CA VAL A 92 -5.41 -14.90 -3.00
C VAL A 92 -5.48 -13.55 -2.27
N GLY A 93 -5.93 -13.54 -1.02
CA GLY A 93 -5.97 -12.34 -0.18
C GLY A 93 -4.59 -11.72 0.03
N ILE A 94 -3.59 -12.53 0.41
CA ILE A 94 -2.20 -12.07 0.59
C ILE A 94 -1.64 -11.48 -0.70
N PHE A 95 -1.91 -12.12 -1.84
CA PHE A 95 -1.47 -11.63 -3.14
C PHE A 95 -2.12 -10.29 -3.50
N ALA A 96 -3.44 -10.15 -3.29
CA ALA A 96 -4.17 -8.90 -3.51
C ALA A 96 -3.63 -7.76 -2.64
N ILE A 97 -3.41 -8.02 -1.34
CA ILE A 97 -2.83 -7.05 -0.39
C ILE A 97 -1.44 -6.62 -0.87
N ARG A 98 -0.56 -7.56 -1.22
CA ARG A 98 0.78 -7.25 -1.73
C ARG A 98 0.74 -6.37 -2.98
N ARG A 99 -0.21 -6.63 -3.88
CA ARG A 99 -0.38 -5.83 -5.10
C ARG A 99 -0.86 -4.41 -4.82
N ILE A 100 -1.81 -4.23 -3.89
CA ILE A 100 -2.33 -2.91 -3.50
C ILE A 100 -1.25 -2.08 -2.81
N VAL A 101 -0.47 -2.72 -1.95
CA VAL A 101 0.51 -2.06 -1.08
C VAL A 101 1.85 -1.78 -1.79
N THR A 102 2.11 -2.44 -2.92
CA THR A 102 3.27 -2.15 -3.77
C THR A 102 2.92 -1.00 -4.70
N ILE A 103 2.97 0.22 -4.18
CA ILE A 103 2.89 1.42 -5.01
C ILE A 103 4.25 1.59 -5.69
N LYS A 104 4.28 1.41 -7.01
CA LYS A 104 5.41 1.80 -7.86
C LYS A 104 5.20 3.28 -8.24
N PHE A 105 6.18 4.11 -7.94
CA PHE A 105 6.29 5.47 -8.48
C PHE A 105 6.86 5.42 -9.89
#